data_AF-A0A9Q3QAQ0-F1
#
_entry.id   AF-A0A9Q3QAQ0-F1
#
_cell.length_a   1.000
_cell.length_b   1.000
_cell.length_c   1.000
_cell.angle_alpha   90.00
_cell.angle_beta   90.00
_cell.angle_gamma   90.00
#
_symmetry.space_group_name_H-M   'P 1'
#
loop_
_entity.id
_entity.type
_entity.pdbx_description
1 polymer ?
#
loop_
_entity_poly.entity_id
_entity_poly.type
_entity_poly.pdbx_seq_one_letter_code
_entity_poly.pdbx_strand_id
1 'polypeptide(L)'
;MSIPGALAFCIYVDWFNAHGKSTPLASIGPIMLICLNLPPSERLKPENVYVAGIIPGPKEPTSIQLNYLLMPLINKLKELWQGYHFSPTSTGCSGSFIRVAILTAIVDVVALCRLTGFNYHSGNHF
;
A
#
# COMPACT_ATOMS: atom_id res chain seq x y z
N MET A 1 4.56 13.36 19.27
CA MET A 1 4.23 14.74 18.83
C MET A 1 4.24 14.74 17.31
N SER A 2 3.07 14.75 16.66
CA SER A 2 2.94 14.71 15.20
C SER A 2 3.19 16.08 14.60
N ILE A 3 4.13 16.18 13.66
CA ILE A 3 4.37 17.42 12.90
C ILE A 3 3.12 17.69 12.04
N PRO A 4 2.49 18.87 12.12
CA PRO A 4 1.35 19.22 11.26
C PRO A 4 1.70 18.98 9.79
N GLY A 5 0.85 18.25 9.07
CA GLY A 5 1.06 17.89 7.67
C GLY A 5 1.95 16.67 7.42
N ALA A 6 2.61 16.08 8.43
CA ALA A 6 3.37 14.84 8.24
C ALA A 6 2.47 13.59 8.45
N LEU A 7 2.21 12.87 7.38
CA LEU A 7 1.41 11.64 7.39
C LEU A 7 2.30 10.41 7.16
N ALA A 8 2.19 9.45 8.06
CA ALA A 8 2.84 8.15 7.98
C ALA A 8 1.82 7.10 7.57
N PHE A 9 2.16 6.29 6.57
CA PHE A 9 1.34 5.18 6.09
C PHE A 9 2.09 3.86 6.14
N CYS A 10 1.33 2.78 6.24
CA CYS A 10 1.75 1.43 5.94
C CYS A 10 1.15 1.02 4.60
N ILE A 11 1.94 0.36 3.75
CA ILE A 11 1.42 -0.29 2.54
C ILE A 11 1.10 -1.76 2.85
N TYR A 12 -0.08 -2.23 2.46
CA TYR A 12 -0.49 -3.62 2.57
C TYR A 12 -0.78 -4.19 1.20
N VAL A 13 -0.20 -5.35 0.90
CA VAL A 13 -0.40 -6.08 -0.36
C VAL A 13 -0.48 -7.57 -0.04
N ASP A 14 -1.59 -8.20 -0.41
CA ASP A 14 -1.84 -9.61 -0.18
C ASP A 14 -2.69 -10.18 -1.32
N TRP A 15 -2.59 -11.48 -1.59
CA TRP A 15 -3.38 -12.15 -2.63
C TRP A 15 -4.26 -13.22 -2.00
N PHE A 16 -5.57 -13.02 -2.11
CA PHE A 16 -6.55 -13.97 -1.59
C PHE A 16 -7.52 -14.42 -2.69
N ASN A 17 -8.07 -15.63 -2.51
CA ASN A 17 -9.10 -16.14 -3.42
C ASN A 17 -10.45 -15.52 -3.06
N ALA A 18 -10.93 -14.61 -3.90
CA ALA A 18 -12.18 -13.88 -3.66
C ALA A 18 -13.45 -14.76 -3.80
N HIS A 19 -13.36 -15.93 -4.44
CA HIS A 19 -14.47 -16.87 -4.64
C HIS A 19 -14.41 -18.13 -3.75
N GLY A 20 -13.46 -18.20 -2.81
CA GLY A 20 -13.31 -19.34 -1.90
C GLY A 20 -12.67 -20.57 -2.56
N LYS A 21 -12.58 -21.69 -1.81
CA LYS A 21 -11.80 -22.89 -2.21
C LYS A 21 -12.29 -23.61 -3.47
N SER A 22 -13.47 -23.27 -3.98
CA SER A 22 -14.12 -24.00 -5.07
C SER A 22 -13.73 -23.53 -6.48
N THR A 23 -13.09 -22.36 -6.64
CA THR A 23 -12.58 -21.91 -7.95
C THR A 23 -11.16 -21.36 -7.80
N PRO A 24 -10.12 -22.07 -8.30
CA PRO A 24 -8.73 -21.59 -8.27
C PRO A 24 -8.43 -20.42 -9.23
N LEU A 25 -9.47 -19.74 -9.75
CA LEU A 25 -9.40 -18.88 -10.93
C LEU A 25 -9.56 -17.38 -10.65
N ALA A 26 -9.61 -16.95 -9.38
CA ALA A 26 -9.79 -15.53 -9.06
C ALA A 26 -9.02 -15.11 -7.79
N SER A 27 -7.69 -15.20 -7.83
CA SER A 27 -6.85 -14.52 -6.83
C SER A 27 -6.87 -13.02 -7.07
N ILE A 28 -7.33 -12.22 -6.10
CA ILE A 28 -7.37 -10.76 -6.20
C ILE A 28 -6.39 -10.19 -5.17
N GLY A 29 -5.59 -9.21 -5.59
CA GLY A 29 -4.60 -8.58 -4.73
C GLY A 29 -4.84 -7.08 -4.54
N PRO A 30 -5.42 -6.61 -3.41
CA PRO A 30 -5.53 -5.20 -3.15
C PRO A 30 -4.18 -4.60 -2.74
N ILE A 31 -3.91 -3.38 -3.20
CA ILE A 31 -2.84 -2.52 -2.70
C ILE A 31 -3.50 -1.48 -1.80
N MET A 32 -3.29 -1.57 -0.50
CA MET A 32 -3.91 -0.69 0.49
C MET A 32 -2.88 0.21 1.16
N LEU A 33 -3.28 1.42 1.55
CA LEU A 33 -2.52 2.33 2.39
C LEU A 33 -3.31 2.57 3.69
N ILE A 34 -2.63 2.36 4.82
CA ILE A 34 -3.21 2.48 6.16
C ILE A 34 -2.53 3.64 6.88
N CYS A 35 -3.29 4.63 7.33
CA CYS A 35 -2.75 5.80 8.02
C CYS A 35 -2.34 5.45 9.46
N LEU A 36 -1.04 5.53 9.75
CA LEU A 36 -0.47 5.20 11.06
C LEU A 36 -0.65 6.32 12.10
N ASN A 37 -0.95 7.53 11.65
CA ASN A 37 -1.27 8.67 12.53
C ASN A 37 -2.60 8.50 13.27
N LEU A 38 -3.50 7.63 12.79
CA LEU A 38 -4.75 7.32 13.47
C LEU A 38 -4.52 6.42 14.69
N PRO A 39 -5.37 6.50 15.73
CA PRO A 39 -5.37 5.55 16.84
C PRO A 39 -5.50 4.10 16.32
N PRO A 40 -4.85 3.10 16.95
CA PRO A 40 -4.87 1.72 16.47
C PRO A 40 -6.28 1.15 16.20
N SER A 41 -7.29 1.52 17.01
CA SER A 41 -8.68 1.10 16.85
C SER A 41 -9.36 1.63 15.58
N GLU A 42 -8.81 2.69 14.98
CA GLU A 42 -9.40 3.40 13.84
C GLU A 42 -8.76 3.02 12.51
N ARG A 43 -7.51 2.53 12.53
CA ARG A 43 -6.67 2.36 11.32
C ARG A 43 -7.26 1.44 10.25
N LEU A 44 -7.94 0.38 10.67
CA LEU A 44 -8.47 -0.65 9.79
C LEU A 44 -9.97 -0.53 9.54
N LYS A 45 -10.60 0.57 9.98
CA LYS A 45 -11.99 0.83 9.61
C LYS A 45 -12.08 1.07 8.11
N PRO A 46 -13.12 0.55 7.41
CA PRO A 46 -13.25 0.70 5.96
C PRO A 46 -13.13 2.14 5.46
N GLU A 47 -13.60 3.11 6.25
CA GLU A 47 -13.52 4.56 5.97
C GLU A 47 -12.10 5.15 6.05
N ASN A 48 -11.16 4.47 6.72
CA ASN A 48 -9.80 4.94 6.96
C ASN A 48 -8.73 4.19 6.15
N VAL A 49 -9.14 3.22 5.32
CA VAL A 49 -8.26 2.44 4.46
C VAL A 49 -8.33 2.98 3.04
N TYR A 50 -7.18 3.34 2.47
CA TYR A 50 -7.10 3.82 1.09
C TYR A 50 -6.70 2.69 0.16
N VAL A 51 -7.57 2.32 -0.78
CA VAL A 51 -7.26 1.33 -1.83
C VAL A 51 -6.57 2.05 -2.98
N ALA A 52 -5.25 1.86 -3.10
CA ALA A 52 -4.43 2.45 -4.16
C ALA A 52 -4.53 1.66 -5.48
N GLY A 53 -4.91 0.39 -5.42
CA GLY A 53 -5.11 -0.43 -6.61
C GLY A 53 -5.70 -1.81 -6.28
N ILE A 54 -6.28 -2.45 -7.29
CA ILE A 54 -6.75 -3.83 -7.23
C ILE A 54 -6.12 -4.57 -8.39
N ILE A 55 -5.37 -5.62 -8.07
CA ILE A 55 -4.71 -6.47 -9.06
C ILE A 55 -5.67 -7.63 -9.37
N PRO A 56 -6.19 -7.71 -10.61
CA PRO A 56 -7.13 -8.76 -10.98
C PRO A 56 -6.42 -10.13 -11.10
N GLY A 57 -7.16 -11.19 -10.78
CA GLY A 57 -6.73 -12.58 -10.97
C GLY A 57 -6.71 -13.02 -12.43
N PRO A 58 -6.35 -14.29 -12.71
CA PRO A 58 -6.52 -15.45 -11.83
C PRO A 58 -5.34 -15.78 -10.91
N LYS A 59 -4.13 -15.32 -11.23
CA LYS A 59 -2.88 -15.68 -10.56
C LYS A 59 -2.21 -14.46 -9.95
N GLU A 60 -1.39 -14.69 -8.92
CA GLU A 60 -0.47 -13.69 -8.41
C GLU A 60 0.47 -13.21 -9.54
N PRO A 61 0.69 -11.89 -9.70
CA PRO A 61 1.62 -11.37 -10.68
C PRO A 61 3.07 -11.77 -10.34
N THR A 62 3.89 -11.88 -11.38
CA THR A 62 5.34 -11.98 -11.22
C THR A 62 5.91 -10.72 -10.55
N SER A 63 7.12 -10.81 -9.97
CA SER A 63 7.79 -9.65 -9.34
C SER A 63 7.94 -8.46 -10.30
N ILE A 64 8.24 -8.74 -11.58
CA ILE A 64 8.39 -7.71 -12.62
C ILE A 64 7.05 -7.01 -12.85
N GLN A 65 5.96 -7.78 -13.03
CA GLN A 65 4.61 -7.21 -13.20
C GLN A 65 4.19 -6.40 -11.97
N LEU A 66 4.47 -6.90 -10.76
CA LEU A 66 4.18 -6.18 -9.52
C LEU A 66 4.92 -4.84 -9.45
N ASN A 67 6.21 -4.81 -9.82
CA ASN A 67 6.99 -3.58 -9.86
C ASN A 67 6.39 -2.55 -10.84
N TYR A 68 5.96 -2.99 -12.03
CA TYR A 68 5.26 -2.12 -12.97
C TYR A 68 3.94 -1.58 -12.43
N LEU A 69 3.16 -2.41 -11.72
CA LEU A 69 1.90 -2.01 -11.10
C LEU A 69 2.10 -1.01 -9.95
N LEU A 70 3.19 -1.13 -9.20
CA LEU A 70 3.52 -0.23 -8.08
C LEU A 70 4.22 1.06 -8.51
N MET A 71 4.83 1.09 -9.71
CA MET A 71 5.59 2.25 -10.18
C MET A 71 4.81 3.57 -10.14
N PRO A 72 3.52 3.64 -10.56
CA PRO A 72 2.74 4.87 -10.46
C PRO A 72 2.54 5.33 -9.00
N LEU A 73 2.28 4.37 -8.10
CA LEU A 73 2.11 4.64 -6.68
C LEU A 73 3.41 5.15 -6.06
N ILE A 74 4.53 4.50 -6.36
CA ILE A 74 5.87 4.90 -5.88
C ILE A 74 6.22 6.30 -6.38
N ASN A 75 5.95 6.62 -7.64
CA ASN A 75 6.19 7.95 -8.18
C ASN A 75 5.36 9.00 -7.44
N LYS A 76 4.09 8.71 -7.15
CA LYS A 76 3.25 9.63 -6.38
C LYS A 76 3.73 9.81 -4.94
N LEU A 77 4.18 8.74 -4.30
CA LEU A 77 4.77 8.79 -2.96
C LEU A 77 6.07 9.61 -2.93
N LYS A 78 6.91 9.54 -3.97
CA LYS A 78 8.11 10.37 -4.10
C LYS A 78 7.76 11.86 -4.21
N GLU A 79 6.71 12.23 -4.95
CA GLU A 79 6.20 13.60 -4.99
C GLU A 79 5.72 14.05 -3.60
N LEU A 80 4.90 13.23 -2.95
CA LEU A 80 4.36 13.54 -1.63
C LEU A 80 5.44 13.58 -0.53
N TRP A 81 6.56 12.90 -0.71
CA TRP A 81 7.70 13.00 0.21
C TRP A 81 8.37 14.37 0.17
N GLN A 82 8.53 14.97 -1.03
CA GLN A 82 9.02 16.34 -1.17
C GLN A 82 8.04 17.36 -0.56
N GLY A 83 6.76 17.02 -0.66
CA GLY A 83 5.65 17.71 -0.04
C GLY A 83 4.74 18.36 -1.07
N TYR A 84 3.48 18.50 -0.71
CA TYR A 84 2.42 18.97 -1.59
C TYR A 84 1.60 20.04 -0.89
N HIS A 85 1.38 21.17 -1.58
CA HIS A 85 0.50 22.23 -1.13
C HIS A 85 -0.91 21.98 -1.66
N PHE A 86 -1.84 21.76 -0.75
CA PHE A 86 -3.26 21.77 -1.07
C PHE A 86 -3.74 23.21 -1.17
N SER A 87 -4.50 23.51 -2.21
CA SER A 87 -5.22 24.79 -2.31
C SER A 87 -6.17 24.96 -1.11
N PRO A 88 -6.38 26.19 -0.64
CA PRO A 88 -7.36 26.45 0.40
C PRO A 88 -8.72 25.87 0.02
N THR A 89 -9.33 25.08 0.91
CA THR A 89 -10.71 24.64 0.74
C THR A 89 -11.66 25.78 1.11
N SER A 90 -12.88 25.77 0.58
CA SER A 90 -13.89 26.82 0.86
C SER A 90 -14.21 26.98 2.35
N THR A 91 -13.86 25.99 3.18
CA THR A 91 -14.01 25.96 4.64
C THR A 91 -12.85 26.59 5.41
N GLY A 92 -11.89 27.25 4.76
CA GLY A 92 -11.02 28.24 5.42
C GLY A 92 -9.70 27.73 6.01
N CYS A 93 -9.17 26.60 5.55
CA CYS A 93 -7.79 26.25 5.87
C CYS A 93 -6.87 26.94 4.85
N SER A 94 -6.07 27.91 5.30
CA SER A 94 -4.86 28.36 4.58
C SER A 94 -4.15 27.12 4.06
N GLY A 95 -3.99 27.02 2.73
CA GLY A 95 -3.63 25.78 2.04
C GLY A 95 -2.64 24.91 2.81
N SER A 96 -2.96 23.63 2.97
CA SER A 96 -2.17 22.74 3.84
C SER A 96 -0.97 22.19 3.09
N PHE A 97 0.22 22.34 3.68
CA PHE A 97 1.41 21.63 3.22
C PHE A 97 1.46 20.26 3.88
N ILE A 98 1.48 19.19 3.09
CA ILE A 98 1.62 17.84 3.61
C ILE A 98 2.86 17.16 3.08
N ARG A 99 3.41 16.25 3.87
CA ARG A 99 4.38 15.24 3.44
C ARG A 99 3.89 13.85 3.80
N VAL A 100 4.09 12.90 2.92
CA VAL A 100 3.72 11.49 3.14
C VAL A 100 4.95 10.62 3.17
N ALA A 101 5.01 9.72 4.15
CA ALA A 101 6.06 8.72 4.30
C ALA A 101 5.45 7.31 4.43
N ILE A 102 6.04 6.32 3.75
CA ILE A 102 5.75 4.91 4.01
C ILE A 102 6.74 4.40 5.05
N LEU A 103 6.24 3.99 6.23
CA LEU A 103 7.11 3.50 7.31
C LEU A 103 7.31 1.98 7.25
N THR A 104 6.35 1.25 6.72
CA THR A 104 6.40 -0.22 6.69
C THR A 104 5.53 -0.79 5.59
N ALA A 105 5.88 -1.98 5.13
CA ALA A 105 5.10 -2.80 4.22
C ALA A 105 4.66 -4.07 4.97
N ILE A 106 3.35 -4.27 5.09
CA ILE A 106 2.77 -5.52 5.60
C ILE A 106 2.41 -6.35 4.38
N VAL A 107 3.27 -7.30 4.07
CA VAL A 107 3.18 -8.15 2.89
C VAL A 107 3.66 -9.53 3.29
N ASP A 108 3.06 -10.59 2.72
CA ASP A 108 3.54 -11.96 2.99
C ASP A 108 5.02 -12.07 2.63
N VAL A 109 5.78 -12.95 3.29
CA VAL A 109 7.23 -13.12 3.13
C VAL A 109 7.63 -13.26 1.66
N VAL A 110 6.81 -13.95 0.86
CA VAL A 110 7.00 -14.06 -0.60
C VAL A 110 6.84 -12.71 -1.30
N ALA A 111 5.80 -11.94 -0.96
CA ALA A 111 5.56 -10.60 -1.48
C ALA A 111 6.59 -9.57 -0.96
N LEU A 112 7.10 -9.73 0.28
CA LEU A 112 8.17 -8.91 0.85
C LEU A 112 9.46 -9.05 0.03
N CYS A 113 9.89 -10.28 -0.26
CA CYS A 113 11.06 -10.53 -1.11
C CYS A 113 10.88 -9.91 -2.50
N ARG A 114 9.68 -10.00 -3.08
CA ARG A 114 9.38 -9.42 -4.40
C ARG A 114 9.36 -7.89 -4.38
N LEU A 115 8.87 -7.27 -3.31
CA LEU A 115 8.79 -5.82 -3.12
C LEU A 115 10.14 -5.17 -2.81
N THR A 116 11.02 -5.89 -2.13
CA THR A 116 12.31 -5.36 -1.65
C THR A 116 13.48 -5.75 -2.55
N GLY A 117 13.25 -6.61 -3.56
CA GLY A 117 14.27 -7.06 -4.51
C GLY A 117 15.18 -8.18 -3.99
N PHE A 118 14.81 -8.85 -2.89
CA PHE A 118 15.55 -10.01 -2.39
C PHE A 118 15.14 -11.29 -3.13
N ASN A 119 16.12 -12.12 -3.48
CA ASN A 119 15.87 -13.44 -4.06
C ASN A 119 15.38 -14.41 -2.98
N TYR A 120 14.20 -14.99 -3.17
CA TYR A 120 13.74 -16.12 -2.37
C TYR A 120 14.54 -17.37 -2.79
N HIS A 121 15.37 -17.92 -1.91
CA HIS A 121 15.87 -19.28 -2.04
C HIS A 121 14.91 -20.19 -1.30
N SER A 122 14.14 -21.01 -2.03
CA SER A 122 13.39 -22.10 -1.41
C SER A 122 14.41 -23.07 -0.81
N GLY A 123 14.54 -23.05 0.51
CA GLY A 123 15.24 -24.10 1.23
C GLY A 123 14.43 -25.39 1.13
N ASN A 124 14.70 -26.20 0.12
CA ASN A 124 14.30 -27.60 0.10
C ASN A 124 15.22 -28.34 1.07
N HIS A 125 14.87 -28.43 2.34
CA HIS A 125 15.38 -29.49 3.21
C HIS A 125 14.31 -29.86 4.25
N PHE A 126 13.85 -31.10 4.14
CA PHE A 126 13.15 -31.85 5.17
C PHE A 126 14.02 -32.04 6.40
#